data_AF-A0A8X6YNE5-F1
#
_entry.id   AF-A0A8X6YNE5-F1
#
_cell.length_a   1.000
_cell.length_b   1.000
_cell.length_c   1.000
_cell.angle_alpha   90.00
_cell.angle_beta   90.00
_cell.angle_gamma   90.00
#
_symmetry.space_group_name_H-M   'P 1'
#
loop_
_entity.id
_entity.type
_entity.pdbx_description
1 polymer ?
#
loop_
_entity_poly.entity_id
_entity_poly.type
_entity_poly.pdbx_seq_one_letter_code
_entity_poly.pdbx_strand_id
1 'polypeptide(L)'
;MEDHEEFKSKMTGLESEKNCQNSSLIYKPPNNPNIPDNVDWREKGYVTEVQNQGACGACWAFCSVGSLEGQHKRKTGNLVKLSEQNLIDCSKPEGNKGCGGGQMCRALEYAAHTPGVATAASYPFVGTSTDGTCKYANSTVGSPVGGYLEIPYGNEEALKKAVGLLGPIAAGLDGSPESFRHYSGGIYSDPACSNTTLSHALTIIGYGTENGTDYWLVKNSWGKSWGQGGFGKLLRNSNNHCGIASRALFPVLEKASDGSPKLTGPAAS
;
A
#
# COMPACT_ATOMS: atom_id res chain seq x y z
N MET A 1 25.39 7.40 11.71
CA MET A 1 24.12 8.14 11.87
C MET A 1 23.81 8.70 10.50
N GLU A 2 22.82 8.14 9.83
CA GLU A 2 22.31 8.71 8.57
C GLU A 2 21.41 9.88 8.94
N ASP A 3 21.62 11.03 8.30
CA ASP A 3 20.88 12.27 8.57
C ASP A 3 19.37 12.09 8.33
N HIS A 4 18.53 12.87 9.00
CA HIS A 4 17.07 12.73 8.94
C HIS A 4 16.52 12.95 7.53
N GLU A 5 17.07 13.92 6.81
CA GLU A 5 16.70 14.23 5.43
C GLU A 5 17.28 13.21 4.44
N GLU A 6 18.45 12.66 4.75
CA GLU A 6 19.03 11.53 4.01
C GLU A 6 18.15 10.28 4.15
N PHE A 7 17.65 9.99 5.35
CA PHE A 7 16.72 8.88 5.59
C PHE A 7 15.39 9.08 4.84
N LYS A 8 14.77 10.27 4.93
CA LYS A 8 13.53 10.56 4.19
C LYS A 8 13.74 10.36 2.69
N SER A 9 14.79 10.94 2.13
CA SER A 9 15.05 10.84 0.69
C SER A 9 15.37 9.41 0.22
N LYS A 10 15.99 8.57 1.05
CA LYS A 10 16.43 7.22 0.66
C LYS A 10 15.48 6.09 1.04
N MET A 11 14.80 6.20 2.17
CA MET A 11 14.03 5.10 2.78
C MET A 11 12.52 5.34 2.73
N THR A 12 12.05 6.51 2.30
CA THR A 12 10.61 6.79 2.13
C THR A 12 10.24 6.88 0.65
N GLY A 13 9.65 7.97 0.17
CA GLY A 13 9.40 8.24 -1.25
C GLY A 13 7.94 8.48 -1.63
N LEU A 14 7.03 8.60 -0.67
CA LEU A 14 5.66 9.00 -0.99
C LEU A 14 5.61 10.51 -1.30
N GLU A 15 5.18 10.87 -2.51
CA GLU A 15 4.92 12.27 -2.86
C GLU A 15 3.53 12.69 -2.40
N SER A 16 3.44 13.71 -1.53
CA SER A 16 2.20 14.13 -0.87
C SER A 16 1.22 14.94 -1.74
N GLU A 17 1.56 15.23 -3.00
CA GLU A 17 0.76 16.07 -3.89
C GLU A 17 -0.66 15.50 -4.13
N LYS A 18 -1.66 16.38 -4.30
CA LYS A 18 -3.09 16.02 -4.44
C LYS A 18 -3.48 15.48 -5.82
N ASN A 19 -2.53 15.24 -6.71
CA ASN A 19 -2.76 14.99 -8.14
C ASN A 19 -3.48 13.68 -8.48
N CYS A 20 -3.85 12.86 -7.48
CA CYS A 20 -4.61 11.62 -7.65
C CYS A 20 -6.04 11.63 -7.11
N GLN A 21 -6.53 12.76 -6.58
CA GLN A 21 -7.87 12.82 -6.01
C GLN A 21 -8.93 12.91 -7.12
N ASN A 22 -9.53 11.79 -7.50
CA ASN A 22 -10.65 11.74 -8.45
C ASN A 22 -11.93 11.32 -7.74
N SER A 23 -12.90 12.23 -7.66
CA SER A 23 -14.19 11.99 -6.98
C SER A 23 -14.98 10.80 -7.57
N SER A 24 -14.71 10.43 -8.81
CA SER A 24 -15.34 9.28 -9.50
C SER A 24 -14.77 7.93 -9.05
N LEU A 25 -13.59 7.92 -8.42
CA LEU A 25 -12.87 6.73 -7.97
C LEU A 25 -13.01 6.48 -6.47
N ILE A 26 -13.92 7.18 -5.79
CA ILE A 26 -14.13 7.03 -4.36
C ILE A 26 -14.90 5.74 -4.04
N TYR A 27 -14.32 4.90 -3.20
CA TYR A 27 -14.94 3.71 -2.65
C TYR A 27 -16.18 4.07 -1.82
N LYS A 28 -17.29 3.41 -2.14
CA LYS A 28 -18.55 3.51 -1.41
C LYS A 28 -18.74 2.24 -0.58
N PRO A 29 -18.37 2.24 0.71
CA PRO A 29 -18.54 1.06 1.55
C PRO A 29 -20.04 0.72 1.71
N PRO A 30 -20.39 -0.58 1.83
CA PRO A 30 -21.76 -0.97 2.17
C PRO A 30 -22.17 -0.42 3.55
N ASN A 31 -23.48 -0.22 3.72
CA ASN A 31 -24.06 0.15 5.01
C ASN A 31 -24.09 -1.07 5.93
N ASN A 32 -23.62 -0.93 7.16
CA ASN A 32 -23.60 -1.96 8.21
C ASN A 32 -23.11 -3.34 7.75
N PRO A 33 -21.88 -3.45 7.18
CA PRO A 33 -21.35 -4.75 6.80
C PRO A 33 -21.03 -5.59 8.03
N ASN A 34 -21.21 -6.90 7.90
CA ASN A 34 -20.69 -7.84 8.88
C ASN A 34 -19.17 -8.00 8.65
N ILE A 35 -18.37 -7.30 9.45
CA ILE A 35 -16.90 -7.41 9.46
C ILE A 35 -16.42 -7.85 10.85
N PRO A 36 -15.37 -8.69 10.95
CA PRO A 36 -14.82 -9.08 12.24
C PRO A 36 -14.28 -7.87 13.03
N ASP A 37 -14.27 -7.98 14.36
CA ASP A 37 -13.67 -6.96 15.24
C ASP A 37 -12.14 -6.91 15.13
N ASN A 38 -11.53 -8.06 14.83
CA ASN A 38 -10.10 -8.20 14.62
C ASN A 38 -9.87 -8.92 13.29
N VAL A 39 -8.91 -8.43 12.50
CA VAL A 39 -8.53 -9.00 11.21
C VAL A 39 -7.03 -9.05 11.13
N ASP A 40 -6.50 -10.20 10.75
CA ASP A 40 -5.12 -10.37 10.33
C ASP A 40 -5.09 -11.18 9.02
N TRP A 41 -4.79 -10.51 7.91
CA TRP A 41 -4.76 -11.13 6.60
C TRP A 41 -3.58 -12.08 6.39
N ARG A 42 -2.59 -12.09 7.30
CA ARG A 42 -1.50 -13.09 7.30
C ARG A 42 -2.05 -14.48 7.59
N GLU A 43 -2.96 -14.59 8.55
CA GLU A 43 -3.59 -15.86 8.96
C GLU A 43 -4.40 -16.50 7.83
N LYS A 44 -4.87 -15.67 6.89
CA LYS A 44 -5.64 -16.11 5.71
C LYS A 44 -4.77 -16.29 4.45
N GLY A 45 -3.47 -16.05 4.53
CA GLY A 45 -2.54 -16.20 3.40
C GLY A 45 -2.69 -15.15 2.29
N TYR A 46 -3.04 -13.91 2.66
CA TYR A 46 -3.18 -12.77 1.72
C TYR A 46 -1.95 -11.87 1.69
N VAL A 47 -0.93 -12.18 2.50
CA VAL A 47 0.22 -11.31 2.73
C VAL A 47 1.49 -12.08 2.41
N THR A 48 2.26 -11.59 1.43
CA THR A 48 3.60 -12.11 1.13
C THR A 48 4.60 -11.77 2.24
N GLU A 49 5.78 -12.37 2.20
CA GLU A 49 6.85 -12.07 3.15
C GLU A 49 7.27 -10.58 3.10
N VAL A 50 7.80 -10.07 4.22
CA VAL A 50 8.35 -8.71 4.32
C VAL A 50 9.54 -8.55 3.38
N GLN A 51 9.52 -7.48 2.58
CA GLN A 51 10.61 -7.09 1.69
C GLN A 51 11.40 -5.92 2.30
N ASN A 52 12.51 -5.55 1.65
CA ASN A 52 13.33 -4.40 2.01
C ASN A 52 13.62 -3.54 0.77
N GLN A 53 13.11 -2.31 0.76
CA GLN A 53 13.34 -1.36 -0.34
C GLN A 53 14.77 -0.83 -0.39
N GLY A 54 15.53 -0.92 0.71
CA GLY A 54 16.87 -0.35 0.81
C GLY A 54 16.89 1.16 0.56
N ALA A 55 18.02 1.67 0.09
CA ALA A 55 18.22 3.10 -0.22
C ALA A 55 17.57 3.51 -1.56
N CYS A 56 16.29 3.16 -1.73
CA CYS A 56 15.46 3.52 -2.87
C CYS A 56 14.12 4.03 -2.34
N GLY A 57 13.73 5.25 -2.73
CA GLY A 57 12.49 5.91 -2.32
C GLY A 57 11.23 5.29 -2.97
N ALA A 58 11.00 4.00 -2.74
CA ALA A 58 10.04 3.16 -3.45
C ALA A 58 8.87 2.66 -2.59
N CYS A 59 8.66 3.20 -1.39
CA CYS A 59 7.59 2.73 -0.48
C CYS A 59 6.20 2.69 -1.16
N TRP A 60 5.93 3.65 -2.06
CA TRP A 60 4.72 3.72 -2.89
C TRP A 60 4.54 2.51 -3.81
N ALA A 61 5.62 1.95 -4.35
CA ALA A 61 5.59 0.75 -5.19
C ALA A 61 5.33 -0.50 -4.34
N PHE A 62 6.03 -0.62 -3.21
CA PHE A 62 5.89 -1.74 -2.27
C PHE A 62 4.48 -1.84 -1.71
N CYS A 63 3.86 -0.74 -1.28
CA CYS A 63 2.51 -0.80 -0.74
C CYS A 63 1.43 -1.03 -1.83
N SER A 64 1.62 -0.49 -3.04
CA SER A 64 0.75 -0.80 -4.19
C SER A 64 0.80 -2.28 -4.54
N VAL A 65 2.00 -2.87 -4.58
CA VAL A 65 2.19 -4.32 -4.80
C VAL A 65 1.55 -5.11 -3.67
N GLY A 66 1.82 -4.81 -2.40
CA GLY A 66 1.25 -5.55 -1.27
C GLY A 66 -0.29 -5.54 -1.25
N SER A 67 -0.90 -4.42 -1.62
CA SER A 67 -2.35 -4.31 -1.82
C SER A 67 -2.83 -5.16 -3.00
N LEU A 68 -2.15 -5.11 -4.14
CA LEU A 68 -2.49 -5.88 -5.34
C LEU A 68 -2.36 -7.40 -5.14
N GLU A 69 -1.34 -7.87 -4.44
CA GLU A 69 -1.17 -9.27 -4.08
C GLU A 69 -2.36 -9.78 -3.25
N GLY A 70 -2.82 -8.96 -2.29
CA GLY A 70 -4.00 -9.24 -1.48
C GLY A 70 -5.29 -9.29 -2.31
N GLN A 71 -5.49 -8.34 -3.23
CA GLN A 71 -6.65 -8.34 -4.13
C GLN A 71 -6.62 -9.52 -5.11
N HIS A 72 -5.44 -9.88 -5.61
CA HIS A 72 -5.25 -11.06 -6.45
C HIS A 72 -5.65 -12.33 -5.69
N LYS A 73 -5.11 -12.53 -4.48
CA LYS A 73 -5.49 -13.65 -3.60
C LYS A 73 -6.98 -13.69 -3.34
N ARG A 74 -7.60 -12.54 -3.05
CA ARG A 74 -9.05 -12.43 -2.86
C ARG A 74 -9.82 -12.97 -4.06
N LYS A 75 -9.43 -12.59 -5.27
CA LYS A 75 -10.16 -12.94 -6.48
C LYS A 75 -9.92 -14.38 -6.95
N THR A 76 -8.68 -14.85 -6.88
CA THR A 76 -8.26 -16.10 -7.53
C THR A 76 -8.06 -17.25 -6.55
N GLY A 77 -7.97 -16.97 -5.24
CA GLY A 77 -7.57 -17.94 -4.24
C GLY A 77 -6.07 -18.25 -4.23
N ASN A 78 -5.26 -17.65 -5.11
CA ASN A 78 -3.82 -17.87 -5.20
C ASN A 78 -3.04 -16.63 -4.76
N LEU A 79 -1.99 -16.81 -3.95
CA LEU A 79 -1.09 -15.71 -3.60
C LEU A 79 0.07 -15.72 -4.60
N VAL A 80 0.31 -14.60 -5.26
CA VAL A 80 1.40 -14.43 -6.24
C VAL A 80 2.28 -13.30 -5.76
N LYS A 81 3.61 -13.49 -5.78
CA LYS A 81 4.57 -12.43 -5.49
C LYS A 81 4.77 -11.54 -6.72
N LEU A 82 4.44 -10.26 -6.61
CA LEU A 82 4.47 -9.31 -7.72
C LEU A 82 5.70 -8.40 -7.67
N SER A 83 6.03 -7.77 -8.79
CA SER A 83 7.26 -6.99 -8.94
C SER A 83 7.06 -5.52 -8.59
N GLU A 84 7.71 -5.06 -7.53
CA GLU A 84 7.84 -3.64 -7.23
C GLU A 84 8.71 -2.93 -8.27
N GLN A 85 9.75 -3.60 -8.76
CA GLN A 85 10.67 -3.04 -9.76
C GLN A 85 9.97 -2.72 -11.08
N ASN A 86 8.97 -3.51 -11.47
CA ASN A 86 8.14 -3.20 -12.62
C ASN A 86 7.47 -1.82 -12.46
N LEU A 87 6.90 -1.51 -11.30
CA LEU A 87 6.28 -0.20 -11.04
C LEU A 87 7.35 0.91 -10.99
N ILE A 88 8.49 0.66 -10.32
CA ILE A 88 9.61 1.61 -10.18
C ILE A 88 10.17 2.03 -11.54
N ASP A 89 10.36 1.08 -12.45
CA ASP A 89 10.97 1.36 -13.77
C ASP A 89 9.97 1.92 -14.77
N CYS A 90 8.70 1.48 -14.71
CA CYS A 90 7.76 1.64 -15.83
C CYS A 90 6.66 2.68 -15.64
N SER A 91 6.36 3.14 -14.41
CA SER A 91 5.30 4.13 -14.16
C SER A 91 5.76 5.59 -14.26
N LYS A 92 6.93 5.82 -14.87
CA LYS A 92 7.47 7.17 -15.14
C LYS A 92 6.57 8.00 -16.07
N PRO A 93 5.95 7.42 -17.13
CA PRO A 93 5.00 8.16 -17.97
C PRO A 93 3.78 8.70 -17.21
N GLU A 94 3.34 8.00 -16.16
CA GLU A 94 2.26 8.42 -15.26
C GLU A 94 2.73 9.43 -14.19
N GLY A 95 4.03 9.73 -14.14
CA GLY A 95 4.61 10.78 -13.29
C GLY A 95 5.36 10.30 -12.05
N ASN A 96 5.56 8.99 -11.85
CA ASN A 96 6.46 8.51 -10.79
C ASN A 96 7.93 8.70 -11.17
N LYS A 97 8.82 8.73 -10.18
CA LYS A 97 10.25 9.04 -10.37
C LYS A 97 11.17 7.88 -9.95
N GLY A 98 10.65 6.65 -9.98
CA GLY A 98 11.38 5.46 -9.55
C GLY A 98 11.81 5.57 -8.09
N CYS A 99 13.11 5.48 -7.81
CA CYS A 99 13.66 5.65 -6.47
C CYS A 99 13.64 7.11 -5.98
N GLY A 100 13.36 8.08 -6.85
CA GLY A 100 13.18 9.48 -6.47
C GLY A 100 11.82 9.79 -5.83
N GLY A 101 10.94 8.79 -5.70
CA GLY A 101 9.60 8.93 -5.13
C GLY A 101 8.48 8.73 -6.14
N GLY A 102 7.25 8.68 -5.63
CA GLY A 102 6.07 8.44 -6.44
C GLY A 102 4.79 8.34 -5.61
N GLN A 103 3.71 7.95 -6.28
CA GLN A 103 2.37 7.85 -5.73
C GLN A 103 1.73 6.50 -6.10
N MET A 104 0.98 5.94 -5.15
CA MET A 104 0.34 4.63 -5.33
C MET A 104 -0.66 4.60 -6.49
N CYS A 105 -1.49 5.65 -6.60
CA CYS A 105 -2.44 5.88 -7.69
C CYS A 105 -1.79 5.80 -9.07
N ARG A 106 -0.76 6.60 -9.34
CA ARG A 106 0.00 6.59 -10.61
C ARG A 106 0.57 5.22 -10.94
N ALA A 107 1.02 4.48 -9.92
CA ALA A 107 1.49 3.12 -10.09
C ALA A 107 0.38 2.17 -10.55
N LEU A 108 -0.83 2.32 -9.99
CA LEU A 108 -1.99 1.53 -10.37
C LEU A 108 -2.63 2.00 -11.69
N GLU A 109 -2.51 3.28 -12.05
CA GLU A 109 -2.87 3.81 -13.38
C GLU A 109 -2.01 3.18 -14.46
N TYR A 110 -0.68 3.19 -14.28
CA TYR A 110 0.25 2.45 -15.14
C TYR A 110 -0.16 0.98 -15.28
N ALA A 111 -0.40 0.32 -14.15
CA ALA A 111 -0.77 -1.10 -14.15
C ALA A 111 -2.11 -1.34 -14.86
N ALA A 112 -3.03 -0.38 -14.84
CA ALA A 112 -4.31 -0.44 -15.54
C ALA A 112 -4.20 -0.12 -17.03
N HIS A 113 -3.21 0.67 -17.46
CA HIS A 113 -2.92 0.92 -18.88
C HIS A 113 -2.14 -0.22 -19.55
N THR A 114 -1.62 -1.15 -18.76
CA THR A 114 -0.94 -2.36 -19.23
C THR A 114 -1.78 -3.60 -18.93
N PRO A 115 -1.37 -4.80 -19.39
CA PRO A 115 -2.01 -6.06 -18.99
C PRO A 115 -1.99 -6.36 -17.48
N GLY A 116 -1.26 -5.59 -16.66
CA GLY A 116 -1.14 -5.78 -15.22
C GLY A 116 0.30 -5.66 -14.71
N VAL A 117 0.56 -6.14 -13.49
CA VAL A 117 1.90 -6.11 -12.88
C VAL A 117 2.61 -7.45 -13.09
N ALA A 118 3.90 -7.40 -13.41
CA ALA A 118 4.74 -8.58 -13.58
C ALA A 118 4.92 -9.37 -12.27
N THR A 119 5.19 -10.67 -12.39
CA THR A 119 5.65 -11.48 -11.24
C THR A 119 7.06 -11.04 -10.82
N ALA A 120 7.34 -11.12 -9.51
CA ALA A 120 8.68 -10.85 -8.99
C ALA A 120 9.75 -11.78 -9.58
N ALA A 121 9.39 -13.01 -9.95
CA ALA A 121 10.31 -13.96 -10.56
C ALA A 121 10.76 -13.51 -11.96
N SER A 122 9.85 -12.97 -12.77
CA SER A 122 10.16 -12.49 -14.12
C SER A 122 10.74 -11.07 -14.16
N TYR A 123 10.53 -10.28 -13.10
CA TYR A 123 11.05 -8.92 -12.97
C TYR A 123 11.53 -8.69 -11.52
N PRO A 124 12.72 -9.21 -11.15
CA PRO A 124 13.22 -9.13 -9.78
C PRO A 124 13.52 -7.69 -9.32
N PHE A 125 13.42 -7.48 -8.00
CA PHE A 125 13.81 -6.22 -7.37
C PHE A 125 15.33 -6.03 -7.39
N VAL A 126 15.78 -4.89 -7.91
CA VAL A 126 17.21 -4.51 -7.95
C VAL A 126 17.53 -3.32 -7.04
N GLY A 127 16.52 -2.60 -6.56
CA GLY A 127 16.71 -1.51 -5.58
C GLY A 127 17.37 -0.26 -6.15
N THR A 128 17.31 -0.05 -7.46
CA THR A 128 17.78 1.17 -8.12
C THR A 128 16.85 1.54 -9.28
N SER A 129 16.82 2.84 -9.62
CA SER A 129 16.17 3.36 -10.82
C SER A 129 17.16 3.89 -11.87
N THR A 130 18.48 3.81 -11.61
CA THR A 130 19.55 4.35 -12.49
C THR A 130 19.83 3.47 -13.71
N ASP A 131 19.56 2.16 -13.60
CA ASP A 131 20.01 1.17 -14.59
C ASP A 131 18.86 0.61 -15.47
N GLY A 132 17.63 1.08 -15.26
CA GLY A 132 16.42 0.44 -15.79
C GLY A 132 15.69 1.24 -16.87
N THR A 133 15.87 0.87 -18.13
CA THR A 133 14.78 0.96 -19.11
C THR A 133 13.66 0.02 -18.65
N CYS A 134 12.39 0.41 -18.75
CA CYS A 134 11.27 -0.48 -18.44
C CYS A 134 11.39 -1.81 -19.21
N LYS A 135 11.53 -2.95 -18.49
CA LYS A 135 11.74 -4.29 -19.07
C LYS A 135 10.46 -5.13 -19.17
N TYR A 136 9.30 -4.49 -19.03
CA TYR A 136 8.01 -5.17 -18.88
C TYR A 136 7.65 -6.09 -20.06
N ALA A 137 8.04 -5.74 -21.29
CA ALA A 137 7.71 -6.53 -22.49
C ALA A 137 8.20 -7.99 -22.45
N ASN A 138 9.27 -8.27 -21.70
CA ASN A 138 9.85 -9.61 -21.56
C ASN A 138 9.46 -10.29 -20.23
N SER A 139 8.43 -9.79 -19.54
CA SER A 139 8.03 -10.25 -18.22
C SER A 139 6.75 -11.08 -18.25
N THR A 140 6.52 -11.86 -17.20
CA THR A 140 5.28 -12.63 -17.01
C THR A 140 4.31 -11.84 -16.17
N VAL A 141 3.12 -11.57 -16.70
CA VAL A 141 2.04 -10.89 -15.96
C VAL A 141 1.60 -11.78 -14.79
N GLY A 142 1.73 -11.25 -13.57
CA GLY A 142 1.34 -11.93 -12.34
C GLY A 142 -0.08 -11.61 -11.90
N SER A 143 -0.50 -10.35 -12.06
CA SER A 143 -1.89 -9.94 -11.76
C SER A 143 -2.37 -8.84 -12.70
N PRO A 144 -3.57 -8.97 -13.29
CA PRO A 144 -4.19 -7.87 -14.01
C PRO A 144 -4.56 -6.73 -13.06
N VAL A 145 -4.70 -5.52 -13.61
CA VAL A 145 -5.25 -4.36 -12.90
C VAL A 145 -6.28 -3.70 -13.80
N GLY A 146 -7.50 -3.58 -13.30
CA GLY A 146 -8.58 -2.85 -13.95
C GLY A 146 -8.61 -1.37 -13.58
N GLY A 147 -7.98 -1.00 -12.48
CA GLY A 147 -7.85 0.36 -11.97
C GLY A 147 -7.75 0.33 -10.45
N TYR A 148 -8.22 1.38 -9.79
CA TYR A 148 -8.19 1.48 -8.33
C TYR A 148 -9.39 2.25 -7.80
N LEU A 149 -9.66 2.08 -6.51
CA LEU A 149 -10.60 2.92 -5.76
C LEU A 149 -9.89 3.52 -4.56
N GLU A 150 -10.22 4.76 -4.24
CA GLU A 150 -9.70 5.50 -3.09
C GLU A 150 -10.68 5.44 -1.91
N ILE A 151 -10.15 5.28 -0.71
CA ILE A 151 -10.92 5.44 0.51
C ILE A 151 -11.23 6.93 0.70
N PRO A 152 -12.46 7.31 1.12
CA PRO A 152 -12.78 8.69 1.42
C PRO A 152 -11.76 9.31 2.39
N TYR A 153 -11.28 10.51 2.06
CA TYR A 153 -10.20 11.19 2.79
C TYR A 153 -10.46 11.25 4.30
N GLY A 154 -9.52 10.73 5.08
CA GLY A 154 -9.54 10.75 6.54
C GLY A 154 -10.58 9.83 7.19
N ASN A 155 -11.30 9.03 6.41
CA ASN A 155 -12.39 8.20 6.92
C ASN A 155 -11.88 6.82 7.36
N GLU A 156 -11.47 6.73 8.63
CA GLU A 156 -11.00 5.49 9.26
C GLU A 156 -12.08 4.38 9.28
N GLU A 157 -13.37 4.75 9.33
CA GLU A 157 -14.47 3.78 9.30
C GLU A 157 -14.60 3.12 7.91
N ALA A 158 -14.55 3.92 6.84
CA ALA A 158 -14.54 3.42 5.48
C ALA A 158 -13.30 2.57 5.20
N LEU A 159 -12.15 2.99 5.73
CA LEU A 159 -10.91 2.21 5.68
C LEU A 159 -11.07 0.86 6.38
N LYS A 160 -11.66 0.83 7.59
CA LYS A 160 -11.89 -0.41 8.35
C LYS A 160 -12.78 -1.37 7.56
N LYS A 161 -13.86 -0.86 6.97
CA LYS A 161 -14.76 -1.64 6.11
C LYS A 161 -14.04 -2.19 4.89
N ALA A 162 -13.18 -1.40 4.24
CA ALA A 162 -12.38 -1.88 3.12
C ALA A 162 -11.41 -2.99 3.55
N VAL A 163 -10.65 -2.80 4.63
CA VAL A 163 -9.74 -3.83 5.14
C VAL A 163 -10.49 -5.11 5.52
N GLY A 164 -11.62 -4.99 6.19
CA GLY A 164 -12.40 -6.14 6.68
C GLY A 164 -13.09 -6.95 5.57
N LEU A 165 -13.48 -6.30 4.47
CA LEU A 165 -14.21 -6.94 3.36
C LEU A 165 -13.32 -7.32 2.17
N LEU A 166 -12.26 -6.54 1.93
CA LEU A 166 -11.52 -6.56 0.68
C LEU A 166 -10.10 -7.09 0.82
N GLY A 167 -9.52 -7.15 2.01
CA GLY A 167 -8.13 -7.59 2.15
C GLY A 167 -7.16 -6.44 2.48
N PRO A 168 -5.86 -6.65 2.23
CA PRO A 168 -4.84 -5.61 2.37
C PRO A 168 -5.13 -4.34 1.54
N ILE A 169 -4.82 -3.17 2.11
CA ILE A 169 -5.04 -1.84 1.52
C ILE A 169 -3.73 -1.03 1.55
N ALA A 170 -3.40 -0.32 0.48
CA ALA A 170 -2.22 0.55 0.46
C ALA A 170 -2.57 1.88 1.13
N ALA A 171 -1.69 2.38 2.00
CA ALA A 171 -1.92 3.63 2.73
C ALA A 171 -0.65 4.47 2.86
N GLY A 172 -0.81 5.78 2.71
CA GLY A 172 0.19 6.77 3.09
C GLY A 172 0.05 7.19 4.55
N LEU A 173 1.17 7.54 5.20
CA LEU A 173 1.22 8.15 6.52
C LEU A 173 2.37 9.14 6.62
N ASP A 174 2.37 9.92 7.70
CA ASP A 174 3.57 10.59 8.18
C ASP A 174 4.50 9.62 8.92
N GLY A 175 5.54 9.16 8.23
CA GLY A 175 6.63 8.37 8.81
C GLY A 175 7.87 9.20 9.14
N SER A 176 7.76 10.53 9.16
CA SER A 176 8.87 11.44 9.43
C SER A 176 9.31 11.55 10.88
N PRO A 177 8.55 11.16 11.93
CA PRO A 177 9.08 11.14 13.28
C PRO A 177 10.20 10.10 13.46
N GLU A 178 11.26 10.46 14.20
CA GLU A 178 12.38 9.55 14.50
C GLU A 178 11.92 8.31 15.29
N SER A 179 10.90 8.48 16.14
CA SER A 179 10.25 7.39 16.88
C SER A 179 9.66 6.31 15.96
N PHE A 180 9.16 6.68 14.77
CA PHE A 180 8.65 5.74 13.78
C PHE A 180 9.78 4.91 13.16
N ARG A 181 10.91 5.55 12.86
CA ARG A 181 12.11 4.89 12.33
C ARG A 181 12.63 3.81 13.29
N HIS A 182 12.59 4.09 14.59
CA HIS A 182 13.05 3.18 15.64
C HIS A 182 11.94 2.36 16.30
N TYR A 183 10.73 2.38 15.72
CA TYR A 183 9.63 1.57 16.21
C TYR A 183 10.05 0.10 16.31
N SER A 184 9.83 -0.49 17.49
CA SER A 184 10.19 -1.87 17.79
C SER A 184 9.02 -2.68 18.34
N GLY A 185 7.90 -2.09 18.75
CA GLY A 185 6.74 -2.82 19.28
C GLY A 185 5.69 -1.93 19.94
N GLY A 186 4.59 -2.55 20.39
CA GLY A 186 3.42 -1.84 20.94
C GLY A 186 2.57 -1.16 19.87
N ILE A 187 1.56 -0.39 20.29
CA ILE A 187 0.76 0.46 19.39
C ILE A 187 1.49 1.80 19.24
N TYR A 188 2.00 2.06 18.04
CA TYR A 188 2.69 3.29 17.72
C TYR A 188 1.73 4.49 17.78
N SER A 189 2.14 5.51 18.52
CA SER A 189 1.52 6.83 18.57
C SER A 189 2.61 7.85 18.83
N ASP A 190 2.57 8.97 18.11
CA ASP A 190 3.48 10.09 18.29
C ASP A 190 2.73 11.39 18.01
N PRO A 191 2.61 12.32 18.97
CA PRO A 191 1.89 13.58 18.77
C PRO A 191 2.52 14.48 17.70
N ALA A 192 3.78 14.26 17.31
CA ALA A 192 4.45 14.99 16.23
C ALA A 192 4.01 14.56 14.83
N CYS A 193 3.27 13.45 14.71
CA CYS A 193 2.74 13.00 13.43
C CYS A 193 1.79 14.03 12.80
N SER A 194 2.03 14.34 11.53
CA SER A 194 1.07 15.08 10.70
C SER A 194 -0.05 14.17 10.19
N ASN A 195 -1.27 14.70 10.12
CA ASN A 195 -2.38 14.03 9.43
C ASN A 195 -2.59 14.52 7.99
N THR A 196 -1.80 15.50 7.53
CA THR A 196 -1.92 16.13 6.21
C THR A 196 -0.64 16.04 5.38
N THR A 197 0.53 16.03 6.02
CA THR A 197 1.85 15.91 5.38
C THR A 197 2.32 14.47 5.49
N LEU A 198 2.06 13.68 4.45
CA LEU A 198 2.47 12.29 4.39
C LEU A 198 3.88 12.19 3.80
N SER A 199 4.68 11.26 4.31
CA SER A 199 6.07 11.07 3.90
C SER A 199 6.38 9.63 3.51
N HIS A 200 5.62 8.66 4.01
CA HIS A 200 5.86 7.23 3.81
C HIS A 200 4.59 6.49 3.39
N ALA A 201 4.74 5.30 2.82
CA ALA A 201 3.63 4.43 2.45
C ALA A 201 3.87 2.98 2.88
N LEU A 202 2.80 2.32 3.31
CA LEU A 202 2.83 0.93 3.78
C LEU A 202 1.50 0.23 3.48
N THR A 203 1.44 -1.07 3.75
CA THR A 203 0.23 -1.86 3.52
C THR A 203 -0.49 -2.11 4.85
N ILE A 204 -1.75 -1.73 4.96
CA ILE A 204 -2.61 -2.13 6.07
C ILE A 204 -3.10 -3.54 5.79
N ILE A 205 -2.76 -4.47 6.66
CA ILE A 205 -3.04 -5.91 6.52
C ILE A 205 -4.03 -6.41 7.56
N GLY A 206 -4.63 -5.51 8.33
CA GLY A 206 -5.51 -5.88 9.42
C GLY A 206 -5.79 -4.73 10.38
N TYR A 207 -6.51 -5.06 11.43
CA TYR A 207 -6.83 -4.17 12.54
C TYR A 207 -7.24 -5.00 13.75
N GLY A 208 -7.23 -4.37 14.92
CA GLY A 208 -7.77 -4.98 16.12
C GLY A 208 -7.84 -4.00 17.28
N THR A 209 -8.00 -4.56 18.47
CA THR A 209 -7.99 -3.82 19.75
C THR A 209 -7.10 -4.56 20.74
N GLU A 210 -6.22 -3.85 21.43
CA GLU A 210 -5.34 -4.38 22.48
C GLU A 210 -5.49 -3.49 23.71
N ASN A 211 -5.86 -4.07 24.85
CA ASN A 211 -6.07 -3.35 26.12
C ASN A 211 -7.00 -2.12 25.99
N GLY A 212 -8.04 -2.22 25.18
CA GLY A 212 -8.99 -1.13 24.91
C GLY A 212 -8.50 -0.07 23.92
N THR A 213 -7.29 -0.21 23.37
CA THR A 213 -6.74 0.69 22.35
C THR A 213 -6.84 0.04 20.97
N ASP A 214 -7.49 0.76 20.05
CA ASP A 214 -7.67 0.35 18.67
C ASP A 214 -6.38 0.54 17.86
N TYR A 215 -6.07 -0.42 16.99
CA TYR A 215 -4.92 -0.34 16.10
C TYR A 215 -5.20 -0.79 14.67
N TRP A 216 -4.40 -0.28 13.74
CA TRP A 216 -4.15 -0.82 12.41
C TRP A 216 -2.96 -1.79 12.47
N LEU A 217 -3.07 -2.97 11.86
CA LEU A 217 -1.94 -3.85 11.65
C LEU A 217 -1.33 -3.57 10.28
N VAL A 218 -0.03 -3.29 10.23
CA VAL A 218 0.64 -2.82 9.01
C VAL A 218 1.87 -3.66 8.65
N LYS A 219 2.13 -3.82 7.36
CA LYS A 219 3.35 -4.38 6.76
C LYS A 219 4.19 -3.24 6.19
N ASN A 220 5.42 -3.10 6.64
CA ASN A 220 6.38 -2.11 6.14
C ASN A 220 7.33 -2.73 5.10
N SER A 221 8.11 -1.88 4.43
CA SER A 221 9.08 -2.23 3.38
C SER A 221 10.53 -1.99 3.80
N TRP A 222 10.82 -1.95 5.11
CA TRP A 222 12.16 -1.72 5.67
C TRP A 222 12.84 -3.00 6.20
N GLY A 223 12.42 -4.16 5.71
CA GLY A 223 12.94 -5.45 6.16
C GLY A 223 12.44 -5.87 7.54
N LYS A 224 12.84 -7.08 7.94
CA LYS A 224 12.33 -7.75 9.16
C LYS A 224 12.87 -7.15 10.46
N SER A 225 13.93 -6.34 10.40
CA SER A 225 14.55 -5.72 11.57
C SER A 225 13.76 -4.51 12.10
N TRP A 226 12.90 -3.91 11.28
CA TRP A 226 12.02 -2.83 11.73
C TRP A 226 10.77 -3.41 12.40
N GLY A 227 10.33 -2.80 13.51
CA GLY A 227 9.14 -3.21 14.23
C GLY A 227 9.20 -4.68 14.69
N GLN A 228 8.04 -5.33 14.60
CA GLN A 228 7.86 -6.73 14.98
C GLN A 228 7.96 -7.61 13.74
N GLY A 229 9.19 -7.92 13.32
CA GLY A 229 9.46 -8.76 12.15
C GLY A 229 9.11 -8.10 10.81
N GLY A 230 9.15 -6.75 10.74
CA GLY A 230 8.72 -5.94 9.59
C GLY A 230 7.25 -5.49 9.63
N PHE A 231 6.55 -5.83 10.69
CA PHE A 231 5.17 -5.43 10.94
C PHE A 231 5.09 -4.42 12.09
N GLY A 232 3.99 -3.67 12.15
CA GLY A 232 3.72 -2.76 13.25
C GLY A 232 2.23 -2.62 13.54
N LYS A 233 1.93 -2.07 14.71
CA LYS A 233 0.59 -1.63 15.09
C LYS A 233 0.58 -0.11 15.15
N LEU A 234 -0.34 0.55 14.46
CA LEU A 234 -0.49 2.01 14.49
C LEU A 234 -1.82 2.37 15.15
N LEU A 235 -1.85 3.44 15.94
CA LEU A 235 -3.07 3.91 16.60
C LEU A 235 -4.19 4.15 15.59
N ARG A 236 -5.37 3.60 15.87
CA ARG A 236 -6.60 3.72 15.05
C ARG A 236 -7.70 4.40 15.86
N ASN A 237 -8.63 5.04 15.16
CA ASN A 237 -9.76 5.78 15.74
C ASN A 237 -9.31 6.94 16.64
N SER A 238 -8.23 7.62 16.24
CA SER A 238 -7.62 8.72 16.99
C SER A 238 -7.34 9.89 16.06
N ASN A 239 -8.41 10.44 15.50
CA ASN A 239 -8.37 11.62 14.62
C ASN A 239 -7.44 11.43 13.40
N ASN A 240 -7.52 10.26 12.74
CA ASN A 240 -6.68 9.92 11.60
C ASN A 240 -5.18 10.10 11.90
N HIS A 241 -4.73 9.41 12.96
CA HIS A 241 -3.37 9.51 13.48
C HIS A 241 -2.32 9.23 12.39
N CYS A 242 -1.31 10.10 12.30
CA CYS A 242 -0.32 10.13 11.21
C CYS A 242 -0.90 10.18 9.78
N GLY A 243 -2.18 10.52 9.61
CA GLY A 243 -2.81 10.64 8.30
C GLY A 243 -3.03 9.32 7.57
N ILE A 244 -3.07 8.19 8.29
CA ILE A 244 -3.15 6.85 7.70
C ILE A 244 -4.34 6.62 6.75
N ALA A 245 -5.45 7.35 6.95
CA ALA A 245 -6.63 7.35 6.10
C ALA A 245 -6.69 8.54 5.11
N SER A 246 -5.66 9.40 5.05
CA SER A 246 -5.60 10.56 4.15
C SER A 246 -5.28 10.18 2.71
N ARG A 247 -4.55 9.05 2.50
CA ARG A 247 -4.22 8.47 1.19
C ARG A 247 -4.25 6.96 1.26
N ALA A 248 -5.44 6.39 1.38
CA ALA A 248 -5.64 4.95 1.31
C ALA A 248 -6.38 4.56 0.04
N LEU A 249 -5.90 3.52 -0.65
CA LEU A 249 -6.48 3.03 -1.89
C LEU A 249 -6.19 1.55 -2.10
N PHE A 250 -6.95 0.92 -2.98
CA PHE A 250 -6.74 -0.47 -3.37
C PHE A 250 -7.01 -0.67 -4.87
N PRO A 251 -6.26 -1.57 -5.52
CA PRO A 251 -6.53 -1.92 -6.90
C PRO A 251 -7.82 -2.72 -7.04
N VAL A 252 -8.46 -2.63 -8.19
CA VAL A 252 -9.46 -3.60 -8.63
C VAL A 252 -8.91 -4.34 -9.85
N LEU A 253 -9.27 -5.61 -10.01
CA LEU A 253 -8.70 -6.44 -11.07
C LEU A 253 -9.50 -6.38 -12.39
N GLU A 254 -10.68 -5.77 -12.39
CA GLU A 254 -11.60 -5.75 -13.53
C GLU A 254 -11.99 -4.33 -13.95
N LYS A 255 -12.33 -4.18 -15.23
CA LYS A 255 -12.92 -2.97 -15.82
C LYS A 255 -14.39 -3.22 -16.17
N ALA A 256 -15.22 -2.20 -15.98
CA ALA A 256 -16.56 -2.15 -16.54
C ALA A 256 -16.49 -1.87 -18.05
N SER A 257 -17.63 -1.98 -18.73
CA SER A 257 -17.75 -1.73 -20.18
C SER A 257 -17.42 -0.31 -20.58
N ASP A 258 -17.60 0.66 -19.67
CA ASP A 258 -17.23 2.06 -19.84
C ASP A 258 -15.76 2.34 -19.50
N GLY A 259 -14.97 1.29 -19.20
CA GLY A 259 -13.56 1.39 -18.83
C GLY A 259 -13.32 1.72 -17.36
N SER A 260 -14.36 1.98 -16.56
CA SER A 260 -14.20 2.33 -15.14
C SER A 260 -13.79 1.13 -14.27
N PRO A 261 -13.12 1.36 -13.13
CA PRO A 261 -12.81 0.31 -12.16
C PRO A 261 -14.06 -0.43 -11.67
N LYS A 262 -14.10 -1.76 -11.84
CA LYS A 262 -15.22 -2.60 -11.39
C LYS A 262 -14.83 -3.46 -10.19
N LEU A 263 -15.27 -3.08 -9.01
CA LEU A 263 -15.18 -3.93 -7.83
C LEU A 263 -16.21 -5.05 -7.92
N THR A 264 -15.76 -6.29 -8.14
CA THR A 264 -16.65 -7.45 -8.11
C THR A 264 -16.88 -7.97 -6.68
N GLY A 265 -18.05 -8.58 -6.47
CA GLY A 265 -18.49 -9.15 -5.20
C GLY A 265 -17.48 -10.16 -4.61
N PRO A 266 -17.60 -10.48 -3.31
CA PRO A 266 -16.53 -11.14 -2.58
C PRO A 266 -16.23 -12.54 -3.11
N ALA A 267 -14.95 -12.88 -3.16
CA ALA A 267 -14.48 -14.21 -2.82
C ALA A 267 -13.70 -14.08 -1.51
N ALA A 268 -14.39 -14.38 -0.40
CA ALA A 268 -13.82 -14.74 0.90
C ALA A 268 -14.96 -15.23 1.79
N SER A 269 -15.28 -16.52 1.68
CA SER A 269 -15.74 -17.33 2.82
C SER A 269 -14.51 -17.78 3.60
#